data_AF-A0A3D4VTI5-F1
#
_entry.id   AF-A0A3D4VTI5-F1
#
_cell.length_a   1.000
_cell.length_b   1.000
_cell.length_c   1.000
_cell.angle_alpha   90.00
_cell.angle_beta   90.00
_cell.angle_gamma   90.00
#
_symmetry.space_group_name_H-M   'P 1'
#
loop_
_entity.id
_entity.type
_entity.pdbx_description
1 polymer ?
#
loop_
_entity_poly.entity_id
_entity_poly.type
_entity_poly.pdbx_seq_one_letter_code
_entity_poly.pdbx_strand_id
1 'polypeptide(L)'
;MPTGSGEEEKPYLYADTEDIKMVADYSRLSFSECLELDCYTFKSLVRDAFIYKMRQSENGKEYLEDCYLLQQTQPNRKKLKEMFGGENE
;
A
#
# COMPACT_ATOMS: atom_id res chain seq x y z
N MET A 1 -29.12 6.01 -12.87
CA MET A 1 -27.80 5.41 -13.17
C MET A 1 -26.86 6.56 -13.44
N PRO A 2 -25.94 6.94 -12.54
CA PRO A 2 -24.94 7.95 -12.87
C PRO A 2 -23.91 7.29 -13.78
N THR A 3 -23.90 7.71 -15.04
CA THR A 3 -22.82 7.52 -16.01
C THR A 3 -21.73 8.53 -15.68
N GLY A 4 -20.76 8.12 -14.87
CA GLY A 4 -19.52 8.86 -14.66
C GLY A 4 -18.37 8.00 -15.17
N SER A 5 -17.85 8.31 -16.36
CA SER A 5 -16.49 7.90 -16.73
C SER A 5 -15.56 8.53 -15.69
N GLY A 6 -15.15 7.73 -14.70
CA GLY A 6 -14.24 8.12 -13.64
C GLY A 6 -12.83 8.35 -14.16
N GLU A 7 -12.68 9.32 -15.06
CA GLU A 7 -11.38 9.89 -15.37
C GLU A 7 -10.98 10.70 -14.14
N GLU A 8 -10.28 10.04 -13.21
CA GLU A 8 -9.60 10.72 -12.11
C GLU A 8 -8.78 11.87 -12.71
N GLU A 9 -9.11 13.11 -12.34
CA GLU A 9 -8.39 14.29 -12.80
C GLU A 9 -6.92 14.16 -12.39
N LYS A 10 -6.09 13.86 -13.38
CA LYS A 10 -4.65 13.74 -13.21
C LYS A 10 -4.09 15.08 -12.72
N PRO A 11 -3.34 15.11 -11.61
CA PRO A 11 -2.76 16.35 -11.13
C PRO A 11 -1.84 16.96 -12.20
N TYR A 12 -1.91 18.27 -12.38
CA TYR A 12 -1.15 18.99 -13.42
C TYR A 12 0.37 18.92 -13.21
N LEU A 13 0.83 18.62 -11.99
CA LEU A 13 2.24 18.57 -11.62
C LEU A 13 2.53 17.28 -10.86
N TYR A 14 3.64 16.63 -11.19
CA TYR A 14 4.13 15.42 -10.56
C TYR A 14 5.53 15.65 -9.98
N ALA A 15 5.83 14.98 -8.88
CA ALA A 15 7.17 14.96 -8.32
C ALA A 15 7.87 13.66 -8.75
N ASP A 16 8.78 13.76 -9.71
CA ASP A 16 9.52 12.59 -10.24
C ASP A 16 10.38 11.88 -9.17
N THR A 17 10.67 12.57 -8.06
CA THR A 17 11.52 12.07 -6.97
C THR A 17 10.73 11.62 -5.73
N GLU A 18 9.43 11.38 -5.85
CA GLU A 18 8.59 10.99 -4.70
C GLU A 18 9.09 9.70 -4.03
N ASP A 19 9.47 8.70 -4.82
CA ASP A 19 9.99 7.42 -4.31
C ASP A 19 11.28 7.62 -3.52
N ILE A 20 12.19 8.47 -4.02
CA ILE A 20 13.47 8.78 -3.36
C ILE A 20 13.21 9.48 -2.03
N LYS A 21 12.27 10.43 -2.02
CA LYS A 21 11.86 11.13 -0.79
C LYS A 21 11.29 10.16 0.23
N MET A 22 10.40 9.27 -0.20
CA MET A 22 9.78 8.28 0.66
C MET A 22 10.81 7.33 1.29
N VAL A 23 11.79 6.86 0.49
CA VAL A 23 12.89 6.03 0.99
C VAL A 23 13.76 6.81 1.96
N ALA A 24 14.16 8.04 1.62
CA ALA A 24 14.98 8.90 2.48
C ALA A 24 14.31 9.17 3.83
N ASP A 25 13.01 9.47 3.84
CA ASP A 25 12.24 9.71 5.07
C ASP A 25 12.17 8.45 5.96
N TYR A 26 12.05 7.27 5.36
CA TYR A 26 11.97 5.99 6.06
C TYR A 26 13.33 5.51 6.59
N SER A 27 14.38 5.55 5.76
CA SER A 27 15.71 5.00 6.09
C SER A 27 16.67 6.00 6.75
N ARG A 28 16.30 7.30 6.76
CA ARG A 28 17.15 8.43 7.19
C ARG A 28 18.41 8.64 6.34
N LEU A 29 18.44 8.10 5.13
CA LEU A 29 19.47 8.37 4.14
C LEU A 29 19.21 9.71 3.45
N SER A 30 20.28 10.36 2.99
CA SER A 30 20.21 11.51 2.10
C SER A 30 19.82 11.09 0.67
N PHE A 31 19.40 12.05 -0.15
CA PHE A 31 19.05 11.78 -1.55
C PHE A 31 20.24 11.21 -2.34
N SER A 32 21.45 11.70 -2.07
CA SER A 32 22.67 11.18 -2.72
C SER A 32 22.90 9.73 -2.35
N GLU A 33 22.82 9.39 -1.07
CA GLU A 33 22.98 8.00 -0.61
C GLU A 33 21.90 7.08 -1.20
N CYS A 34 20.65 7.54 -1.30
CA CYS A 34 19.58 6.79 -1.95
C CYS A 34 19.85 6.51 -3.44
N LEU A 35 20.48 7.44 -4.15
CA LEU A 35 20.82 7.29 -5.58
C LEU A 35 22.03 6.37 -5.80
N GLU A 36 22.89 6.21 -4.79
CA GLU A 36 24.03 5.29 -4.83
C GLU A 36 23.66 3.83 -4.50
N LEU A 37 22.46 3.60 -3.96
CA LEU A 37 21.98 2.24 -3.67
C LEU A 37 21.83 1.41 -4.94
N ASP A 38 22.11 0.12 -4.81
CA ASP A 38 21.78 -0.83 -5.88
C ASP A 38 20.26 -0.96 -6.05
N CYS A 39 19.86 -1.41 -7.25
CA CYS A 39 18.44 -1.49 -7.62
C CYS A 39 17.60 -2.38 -6.69
N TYR A 40 18.17 -3.50 -6.20
CA TYR A 40 17.43 -4.43 -5.34
C TYR A 40 17.22 -3.84 -3.95
N THR A 41 18.27 -3.23 -3.37
CA THR A 41 18.18 -2.57 -2.07
C THR A 41 17.21 -1.39 -2.13
N PHE A 42 17.33 -0.54 -3.15
CA PHE A 42 16.44 0.60 -3.32
C PHE A 42 14.97 0.16 -3.42
N LYS A 43 14.66 -0.81 -4.29
CA LYS A 43 13.28 -1.31 -4.45
C LYS A 43 12.73 -1.99 -3.19
N SER A 44 13.58 -2.66 -2.42
CA SER A 44 13.16 -3.26 -1.14
C SER A 44 12.79 -2.17 -0.13
N LEU A 45 13.60 -1.11 -0.04
CA LEU A 45 13.29 0.03 0.82
C LEU A 45 12.05 0.79 0.36
N VAL A 46 11.83 0.96 -0.95
CA VAL A 46 10.60 1.58 -1.47
C VAL A 46 9.37 0.82 -0.99
N ARG A 47 9.38 -0.52 -1.09
CA ARG A 47 8.27 -1.37 -0.63
C ARG A 47 8.01 -1.19 0.86
N ASP A 48 9.06 -1.27 1.69
CA ASP A 48 8.91 -1.17 3.14
C ASP A 48 8.48 0.24 3.57
N ALA A 49 9.05 1.28 2.97
CA ALA A 49 8.68 2.67 3.21
C ALA A 49 7.22 2.94 2.83
N PHE A 50 6.75 2.39 1.71
CA PHE A 50 5.35 2.49 1.29
C PHE A 50 4.41 1.82 2.29
N ILE A 51 4.71 0.58 2.71
CA ILE A 51 3.90 -0.15 3.71
C ILE A 51 3.90 0.63 5.04
N TYR A 52 5.06 1.15 5.47
CA TYR A 52 5.17 1.94 6.68
C TYR A 52 4.32 3.22 6.60
N LYS A 53 4.36 3.93 5.47
CA LYS A 53 3.52 5.12 5.21
C LYS A 53 2.03 4.79 5.30
N MET A 54 1.59 3.70 4.65
CA MET A 54 0.18 3.28 4.67
C MET A 54 -0.31 2.87 6.06
N ARG A 55 0.54 2.26 6.90
CA ARG A 55 0.17 1.88 8.27
C ARG A 55 -0.15 3.06 9.20
N GLN A 56 0.27 4.28 8.85
CA GLN A 56 0.09 5.46 9.70
C GLN A 56 -1.31 6.07 9.65
N SER A 57 -2.11 5.77 8.62
CA SER A 57 -3.49 6.25 8.48
C SER A 57 -4.48 5.10 8.52
N GLU A 58 -5.75 5.39 8.86
CA GLU A 58 -6.78 4.35 8.91
C GLU A 58 -7.10 3.80 7.52
N ASN A 59 -7.37 4.69 6.56
CA ASN A 59 -7.58 4.32 5.16
C ASN A 59 -6.40 3.54 4.57
N GLY A 60 -5.17 3.85 5.00
CA GLY A 60 -3.98 3.12 4.55
C GLY A 60 -3.87 1.72 5.15
N LYS A 61 -4.32 1.51 6.40
CA LYS A 61 -4.42 0.16 6.97
C LYS A 61 -5.49 -0.66 6.24
N GLU A 62 -6.67 -0.08 5.99
CA GLU A 62 -7.74 -0.73 5.22
C GLU A 62 -7.22 -1.16 3.84
N TYR A 63 -6.52 -0.27 3.14
CA TYR A 63 -5.88 -0.60 1.86
C TYR A 63 -4.91 -1.80 1.95
N LEU A 64 -4.10 -1.88 3.01
CA LEU A 64 -3.20 -3.01 3.22
C LEU A 64 -3.94 -4.30 3.54
N GLU A 65 -5.05 -4.24 4.27
CA GLU A 65 -5.93 -5.38 4.54
C GLU A 65 -6.57 -5.92 3.26
N ASP A 66 -7.05 -5.03 2.39
CA ASP A 66 -7.58 -5.39 1.08
C ASP A 66 -6.50 -6.03 0.20
N CYS A 67 -5.30 -5.45 0.16
CA CYS A 67 -4.17 -6.04 -0.54
C CYS A 67 -3.86 -7.46 -0.03
N TYR A 68 -3.92 -7.68 1.29
CA TYR A 68 -3.71 -8.99 1.88
C TYR A 68 -4.83 -9.98 1.51
N LEU A 69 -6.09 -9.53 1.51
CA LEU A 69 -7.24 -10.33 1.09
C LEU A 69 -7.14 -10.76 -0.37
N LEU A 70 -6.73 -9.87 -1.27
CA LEU A 70 -6.53 -10.16 -2.69
C LEU A 70 -5.43 -11.21 -2.95
N GLN A 71 -4.47 -11.34 -2.04
CA GLN A 71 -3.42 -12.36 -2.12
C GLN A 71 -3.87 -13.73 -1.62
N GLN A 72 -5.00 -13.82 -0.92
CA GLN A 72 -5.52 -15.10 -0.43
C GLN A 72 -6.10 -15.91 -1.58
N THR A 73 -5.55 -17.10 -1.83
CA THR A 73 -6.11 -18.06 -2.80
C THR A 73 -7.13 -19.01 -2.17
N GLN A 74 -7.16 -19.08 -0.84
CA GLN A 74 -8.03 -19.96 -0.08
C GLN A 74 -8.97 -19.15 0.82
N PRO A 75 -10.25 -19.52 0.90
CA PRO A 75 -11.21 -18.81 1.74
C PRO A 75 -10.87 -19.00 3.21
N ASN A 76 -10.86 -17.91 3.97
CA ASN A 76 -10.71 -17.98 5.42
C ASN A 76 -12.01 -18.48 6.06
N ARG A 77 -12.15 -19.81 6.12
CA ARG A 77 -13.35 -20.50 6.63
C ARG A 77 -13.70 -20.11 8.07
N LYS A 78 -12.71 -19.78 8.90
CA LYS A 78 -12.92 -19.37 10.29
C LYS A 78 -13.63 -18.02 10.35
N LYS A 79 -13.10 -17.00 9.66
CA LYS A 79 -13.75 -15.69 9.56
C LYS A 79 -15.13 -15.77 8.90
N LEU A 80 -15.29 -16.60 7.88
CA LEU A 80 -16.60 -16.79 7.23
C LEU A 80 -17.63 -17.40 8.19
N LYS A 81 -17.21 -18.36 9.04
CA LYS A 81 -18.10 -18.95 10.05
C LYS A 81 -18.43 -17.95 11.17
N GLU A 82 -17.50 -17.11 11.59
CA GLU A 82 -17.76 -16.03 12.56
C GLU A 82 -18.73 -14.96 12.01
N MET A 83 -18.60 -14.58 10.74
CA MET A 83 -19.44 -13.53 10.14
C MET A 83 -20.81 -14.02 9.64
N PHE A 84 -20.88 -15.24 9.11
CA PHE A 84 -22.10 -15.75 8.45
C PHE A 84 -22.63 -17.06 9.03
N GLY A 85 -21.86 -17.74 9.87
CA GLY A 85 -22.25 -19.02 10.47
C GLY A 85 -23.14 -18.86 11.69
N GLY A 86 -24.10 -17.91 11.64
CA GLY A 86 -25.00 -17.55 12.73
C GLY A 86 -25.49 -18.75 13.52
N GLU A 87 -25.69 -18.55 14.83
CA GLU A 87 -26.20 -19.54 15.79
C GLU A 87 -27.31 -20.39 15.15
N ASN A 88 -26.94 -21.57 14.69
CA ASN A 88 -27.86 -22.66 14.45
C ASN A 88 -27.47 -23.69 15.51
N GLU A 89 -28.36 -23.80 16.51
CA GLU A 89 -28.57 -24.87 17.51
C GLU A 89 -27.42 -25.86 17.78
#